data_AF-A0A8T5EA17-F1
#
_entry.id   AF-A0A8T5EA17-F1
#
_cell.length_a   1.000
_cell.length_b   1.000
_cell.length_c   1.000
_cell.angle_alpha   90.00
_cell.angle_beta   90.00
_cell.angle_gamma   90.00
#
_symmetry.space_group_name_H-M   'P 1'
#
loop_
_entity.id
_entity.type
_entity.pdbx_description
1 polymer ?
#
loop_
_entity_poly.entity_id
_entity_poly.type
_entity_poly.pdbx_seq_one_letter_code
_entity_poly.pdbx_strand_id
1 'polypeptide(L)'
;FMTQAVQNIQQVQNLSGNLKQFSIIPIILFPSEKNQKSADFLGLNLSEYGKEFDKFVKETHRITGDVLITSPNDFNGLNEYLKNNF
;
A
#
# COMPACT_ATOMS: atom_id res chain seq x y z
N PHE A 1 -9.61 11.57 2.08
CA PHE A 1 -10.23 10.33 2.57
C PHE A 1 -9.22 9.22 2.55
N MET A 2 -9.21 8.37 3.57
CA MET A 2 -8.44 7.12 3.54
C MET A 2 -9.25 6.04 2.82
N THR A 3 -8.59 5.23 2.01
CA THR A 3 -9.25 4.13 1.28
C THR A 3 -9.24 2.85 2.11
N GLN A 4 -9.92 1.80 1.64
CA GLN A 4 -9.57 0.44 2.03
C GLN A 4 -8.19 0.06 1.42
N ALA A 5 -7.58 -1.03 1.89
CA ALA A 5 -6.31 -1.48 1.36
C ALA A 5 -6.37 -1.73 -0.16
N VAL A 6 -5.51 -1.06 -0.92
CA VAL A 6 -5.39 -1.21 -2.37
C VAL A 6 -4.37 -2.29 -2.73
N GLN A 7 -4.67 -3.03 -3.79
CA GLN A 7 -3.94 -4.24 -4.16
C GLN A 7 -2.98 -4.03 -5.34
N ASN A 8 -3.23 -3.01 -6.17
CA ASN A 8 -2.42 -2.71 -7.33
C ASN A 8 -2.64 -1.25 -7.80
N ILE A 9 -1.79 -0.81 -8.72
CA ILE A 9 -1.82 0.58 -9.19
C ILE A 9 -3.07 0.92 -10.00
N GLN A 10 -3.68 -0.04 -10.68
CA GLN A 10 -4.90 0.19 -11.44
C GLN A 10 -6.05 0.63 -10.52
N GLN A 11 -6.13 0.06 -9.31
CA GLN A 11 -7.10 0.50 -8.30
C GLN A 11 -6.85 1.94 -7.87
N VAL A 12 -5.59 2.33 -7.66
CA VAL A 12 -5.21 3.71 -7.29
C VAL A 12 -5.60 4.70 -8.39
N GLN A 13 -5.29 4.38 -9.65
CA GLN A 13 -5.65 5.21 -10.81
C GLN A 13 -7.16 5.37 -10.94
N ASN A 14 -7.91 4.28 -10.79
CA ASN A 14 -9.37 4.31 -10.85
C ASN A 14 -9.95 5.16 -9.71
N LEU A 15 -9.44 5.02 -8.48
CA LEU A 15 -9.89 5.82 -7.33
C LEU A 15 -9.60 7.31 -7.54
N SER A 16 -8.37 7.68 -7.92
CA SER A 16 -7.98 9.07 -8.19
C SER A 16 -8.79 9.67 -9.35
N GLY A 17 -9.01 8.91 -10.42
CA GLY A 17 -9.80 9.32 -11.58
C GLY A 17 -11.28 9.52 -11.28
N ASN A 18 -11.87 8.74 -10.38
CA ASN A 18 -13.29 8.86 -10.00
C ASN A 18 -13.52 9.90 -8.89
N LEU A 19 -12.52 10.16 -8.06
CA LEU A 19 -12.61 11.05 -6.89
C LEU A 19 -11.82 12.36 -7.08
N LYS A 20 -11.72 12.89 -8.30
CA LYS A 20 -10.87 14.07 -8.65
C LYS A 20 -11.06 15.31 -7.78
N GLN A 21 -12.22 15.49 -7.15
CA GLN A 21 -12.51 16.64 -6.28
C GLN A 21 -12.04 16.45 -4.84
N PHE A 22 -11.52 15.25 -4.50
CA PHE A 22 -11.14 14.88 -3.15
C PHE A 22 -9.69 14.39 -3.11
N SER A 23 -8.96 14.84 -2.10
CA SER A 23 -7.68 14.21 -1.76
C SER A 23 -7.93 12.82 -1.20
N ILE A 24 -7.24 11.81 -1.75
CA ILE A 24 -7.29 10.42 -1.27
C ILE A 24 -5.93 10.02 -0.72
N ILE A 25 -5.94 9.21 0.33
CA ILE A 25 -4.74 8.62 0.94
C ILE A 25 -4.92 7.11 0.81
N PRO A 26 -4.34 6.47 -0.21
CA PRO A 26 -4.46 5.03 -0.39
C PRO A 26 -3.76 4.28 0.74
N ILE A 27 -4.40 3.23 1.23
CA ILE A 27 -3.80 2.32 2.21
C ILE A 27 -3.13 1.16 1.49
N ILE A 28 -1.86 0.89 1.80
CA ILE A 28 -1.05 -0.20 1.24
C ILE A 28 -0.59 -1.11 2.39
N LEU A 29 -0.77 -2.42 2.28
CA LEU A 29 -0.31 -3.38 3.30
C LEU A 29 1.19 -3.64 3.13
N PHE A 30 1.98 -3.57 4.21
CA PHE A 30 3.39 -3.91 4.17
C PHE A 30 3.60 -5.44 3.99
N PRO A 31 4.37 -5.90 2.98
CA PRO A 31 4.43 -7.30 2.57
C PRO A 31 5.46 -8.12 3.38
N SER A 32 5.29 -8.15 4.70
CA SER A 32 6.07 -9.03 5.59
C SER A 32 5.34 -10.34 5.85
N GLU A 33 6.05 -11.46 6.03
CA GLU A 33 5.44 -12.74 6.43
C GLU A 33 4.53 -12.63 7.67
N LYS A 34 4.86 -11.75 8.62
CA LYS A 34 4.03 -11.48 9.82
C LYS A 34 2.64 -10.92 9.48
N ASN A 35 2.49 -10.31 8.30
CA ASN A 35 1.23 -9.77 7.80
C ASN A 35 0.46 -10.75 6.90
N GLN A 36 0.89 -12.01 6.78
CA GLN A 36 0.21 -13.02 5.95
C GLN A 36 -1.28 -13.14 6.29
N LYS A 37 -1.63 -13.22 7.58
CA LYS A 37 -3.03 -13.28 8.01
C LYS A 37 -3.86 -12.08 7.54
N SER A 38 -3.25 -10.89 7.52
CA SER A 38 -3.90 -9.67 7.02
C SER A 38 -4.03 -9.69 5.49
N ALA A 39 -3.04 -10.23 4.79
CA ALA A 39 -3.10 -10.41 3.34
C ALA A 39 -4.20 -11.41 2.95
N ASP A 40 -4.29 -12.54 3.65
CA ASP A 40 -5.32 -13.57 3.42
C ASP A 40 -6.73 -13.00 3.64
N PHE A 41 -6.92 -12.21 4.70
CA PHE A 41 -8.19 -11.52 4.97
C PHE A 41 -8.58 -10.54 3.84
N LEU A 42 -7.60 -9.92 3.18
CA LEU A 42 -7.81 -9.00 2.06
C LEU A 42 -7.86 -9.72 0.70
N GLY A 43 -7.69 -11.04 0.65
CA GLY A 43 -7.60 -11.80 -0.59
C GLY A 43 -6.35 -11.50 -1.43
N LEU A 44 -5.26 -11.11 -0.78
CA LEU A 44 -3.98 -10.75 -1.41
C LEU A 44 -3.01 -11.94 -1.43
N ASN A 45 -2.43 -12.24 -2.61
CA ASN A 45 -1.24 -13.07 -2.68
C ASN A 45 -0.02 -12.23 -2.26
N LEU A 46 0.40 -12.38 -1.01
CA LEU A 46 1.46 -11.56 -0.42
C LEU A 46 2.81 -11.70 -1.14
N SER A 47 3.15 -12.91 -1.61
CA SER A 47 4.41 -13.18 -2.30
C SER A 47 4.49 -12.42 -3.63
N GLU A 48 3.45 -12.50 -4.45
CA GLU A 48 3.41 -11.76 -5.71
C GLU A 48 3.30 -10.25 -5.49
N TYR A 49 2.48 -9.83 -4.52
CA TYR A 49 2.29 -8.42 -4.16
C TYR A 49 3.60 -7.77 -3.67
N GLY A 50 4.41 -8.50 -2.91
CA GLY A 50 5.66 -7.99 -2.35
C GLY A 50 6.76 -7.71 -3.37
N LYS A 51 6.77 -8.38 -4.54
CA LYS A 51 7.86 -8.28 -5.53
C LYS A 51 8.11 -6.86 -6.04
N GLU A 52 7.04 -6.10 -6.26
CA GLU A 52 7.10 -4.73 -6.79
C GLU A 52 6.63 -3.69 -5.76
N PHE A 53 6.72 -4.02 -4.47
CA PHE A 53 6.15 -3.20 -3.39
C PHE A 53 6.67 -1.75 -3.39
N ASP A 54 7.99 -1.57 -3.47
CA ASP A 54 8.61 -0.24 -3.45
C ASP A 54 8.11 0.65 -4.60
N LYS A 55 8.09 0.09 -5.80
CA LYS A 55 7.56 0.75 -6.99
C LYS A 55 6.07 1.07 -6.82
N PHE A 56 5.30 0.16 -6.22
CA PHE A 56 3.87 0.38 -5.99
C PHE A 56 3.63 1.54 -5.02
N VAL A 57 4.38 1.62 -3.91
CA VAL A 57 4.29 2.73 -2.94
C VAL A 57 4.67 4.06 -3.62
N LYS A 58 5.81 4.11 -4.31
CA LYS A 58 6.30 5.33 -4.96
C LYS A 58 5.35 5.83 -6.04
N GLU A 59 4.82 4.93 -6.86
CA GLU A 59 3.87 5.29 -7.92
C GLU A 59 2.52 5.73 -7.34
N THR A 60 2.07 5.10 -6.25
CA THR A 60 0.88 5.53 -5.52
C THR A 60 1.03 6.95 -4.99
N HIS A 61 2.15 7.22 -4.31
CA HIS A 61 2.48 8.56 -3.82
C HIS A 61 2.57 9.58 -4.98
N ARG A 62 3.21 9.21 -6.10
CA ARG A 62 3.27 10.07 -7.30
C ARG A 62 1.89 10.46 -7.83
N ILE A 63 0.91 9.54 -7.80
CA ILE A 63 -0.45 9.78 -8.30
C ILE A 63 -1.29 10.60 -7.30
N THR A 64 -1.16 10.30 -6.01
CA THR A 64 -2.12 10.76 -4.99
C THR A 64 -1.57 11.82 -4.03
N GLY A 65 -0.27 12.07 -4.06
CA GLY A 65 0.42 13.02 -3.19
C GLY A 65 0.73 12.48 -1.80
N ASP A 66 -0.05 11.51 -1.31
CA ASP A 66 0.09 10.91 0.01
C ASP A 66 -0.16 9.40 -0.07
N VAL A 67 0.45 8.62 0.83
CA VAL A 67 0.20 7.18 0.95
C VAL A 67 0.30 6.75 2.40
N LEU A 68 -0.57 5.83 2.82
CA LEU A 68 -0.51 5.22 4.15
C LEU A 68 -0.06 3.77 3.99
N ILE A 69 1.07 3.42 4.61
CA ILE A 69 1.53 2.03 4.68
C ILE A 69 1.12 1.45 6.03
N THR A 70 0.38 0.35 6.01
CA THR A 70 -0.08 -0.35 7.23
C THR A 70 0.69 -1.64 7.46
N SER A 71 1.14 -1.89 8.69
CA SER A 71 1.91 -3.08 9.07
C SER A 71 1.39 -3.68 10.38
N PRO A 72 0.15 -4.20 10.41
CA PRO A 72 -0.55 -4.55 11.64
C PRO A 72 0.22 -5.49 12.58
N ASN A 73 1.12 -6.33 12.04
CA ASN A 73 1.94 -7.25 12.82
C ASN A 73 3.47 -7.06 12.61
N ASP A 74 3.90 -6.00 11.90
CA ASP A 74 5.33 -5.78 11.64
C ASP A 74 5.75 -4.30 11.64
N PHE A 75 5.70 -3.70 12.83
CA PHE A 75 6.18 -2.33 13.02
C PHE A 75 7.68 -2.19 12.70
N ASN A 76 8.51 -3.11 13.21
CA ASN A 76 9.97 -3.04 13.02
C ASN A 76 10.37 -3.21 11.56
N GLY A 77 9.78 -4.19 10.85
CA GLY A 77 10.05 -4.39 9.43
C GLY A 77 9.66 -3.18 8.59
N LEU A 78 8.50 -2.55 8.88
CA LEU A 78 8.11 -1.31 8.20
C LEU A 78 9.09 -0.17 8.50
N ASN A 79 9.50 0.01 9.76
CA ASN A 79 10.43 1.06 10.15
C ASN A 79 11.80 0.92 9.46
N GLU A 80 12.33 -0.31 9.36
CA GLU A 80 13.56 -0.58 8.62
C GLU A 80 13.39 -0.33 7.12
N TYR A 81 12.28 -0.77 6.53
CA TYR A 81 11.97 -0.49 5.14
C TYR A 81 11.96 1.02 4.86
N LEU A 82 11.26 1.81 5.69
CA LEU A 82 11.16 3.25 5.51
C LEU A 82 12.52 3.93 5.54
N LYS A 83 13.37 3.63 6.54
CA LYS A 83 14.72 4.21 6.67
C LYS A 83 15.65 3.94 5.49
N ASN A 84 15.43 2.85 4.77
CA ASN A 84 16.29 2.42 3.67
C ASN A 84 15.78 2.85 2.29
N ASN A 85 14.52 3.29 2.17
CA ASN A 85 13.87 3.55 0.88
C ASN A 85 13.34 4.98 0.72
N PHE A 86 13.31 5.77 1.80
CA PHE A 86 12.87 7.17 1.86
C PHE A 86 13.79 7.98 2.77
#